data_AF-A0A8T7BA89-F1
#
_entry.id   AF-A0A8T7BA89-F1
#
_cell.length_a   1.000
_cell.length_b   1.000
_cell.length_c   1.000
_cell.angle_alpha   90.00
_cell.angle_beta   90.00
_cell.angle_gamma   90.00
#
_symmetry.space_group_name_H-M   'P 1'
#
loop_
_entity.id
_entity.type
_entity.pdbx_description
1 polymer ?
#
loop_
_entity_poly.entity_id
_entity_poly.type
_entity_poly.pdbx_seq_one_letter_code
_entity_poly.pdbx_strand_id
1 'polypeptide(L)'
;MNEMAMGPQPGDRQDDQRIAALLGEMTLGEKIGQLNQLFGQGEHLVDHLRPRLQAGQVGSVINVVDLGQVNEMQRIAVEESRLGIPLLFGRDVIHGFKTVMPIPLGQ
;
A
#
# COMPACT_ATOMS: atom_id res chain seq x y z
N MET A 1 14.14 24.67 -19.12
CA MET A 1 13.13 24.43 -20.17
C MET A 1 12.08 23.51 -19.58
N ASN A 2 10.85 24.04 -19.44
CA ASN A 2 9.61 23.44 -18.94
C ASN A 2 9.62 22.76 -17.56
N GLU A 3 9.44 23.58 -16.52
CA GLU A 3 8.59 23.20 -15.38
C GLU A 3 7.16 22.95 -15.89
N MET A 4 6.83 21.69 -16.15
CA MET A 4 5.43 21.25 -16.14
C MET A 4 5.06 20.87 -14.71
N ALA A 5 5.02 21.86 -13.81
CA ALA A 5 4.17 21.75 -12.65
C ALA A 5 2.73 21.77 -13.18
N MET A 6 2.15 20.57 -13.38
CA MET A 6 0.72 20.47 -13.62
C MET A 6 0.03 21.12 -12.42
N GLY A 7 -0.55 22.30 -12.63
CA GLY A 7 -1.40 22.93 -11.63
C GLY A 7 -2.54 21.96 -11.25
N PRO A 8 -3.08 22.09 -10.03
CA PRO A 8 -4.02 21.11 -9.50
C PRO A 8 -5.22 20.96 -10.45
N GLN A 9 -5.40 19.74 -10.96
CA GLN A 9 -6.51 19.34 -11.81
C GLN A 9 -7.82 19.45 -11.02
N PRO A 10 -8.99 19.59 -11.67
CA PRO A 10 -10.27 19.68 -10.97
C PRO A 10 -10.57 18.49 -10.05
N GLY A 11 -10.06 17.28 -10.37
CA GLY A 11 -10.14 16.09 -9.53
C GLY A 11 -9.27 16.19 -8.27
N ASP A 12 -8.11 16.87 -8.36
CA ASP A 12 -7.16 17.01 -7.25
C ASP A 12 -7.82 17.71 -6.06
N ARG A 13 -8.70 18.70 -6.27
CA ARG A 13 -9.35 19.39 -5.14
C ARG A 13 -10.34 18.52 -4.36
N GLN A 14 -11.06 17.63 -5.05
CA GLN A 14 -12.00 16.73 -4.38
C GLN A 14 -11.25 15.62 -3.64
N ASP A 15 -10.19 15.10 -4.26
CA ASP A 15 -9.31 14.11 -3.63
C ASP A 15 -8.56 14.73 -2.44
N ASP A 16 -8.04 15.95 -2.56
CA ASP A 16 -7.38 16.69 -1.47
C ASP A 16 -8.31 16.90 -0.28
N GLN A 17 -9.58 17.26 -0.51
CA GLN A 17 -10.57 17.42 0.55
C GLN A 17 -10.84 16.08 1.25
N ARG A 18 -10.97 15.00 0.48
CA ARG A 18 -11.21 13.66 1.02
C ARG A 18 -10.00 13.15 1.81
N ILE A 19 -8.79 13.37 1.31
CA ILE A 19 -7.54 13.04 1.99
C ILE A 19 -7.42 13.85 3.27
N ALA A 20 -7.68 15.16 3.23
CA ALA A 20 -7.62 16.03 4.41
C ALA A 20 -8.62 15.60 5.48
N ALA A 21 -9.85 15.23 5.10
CA ALA A 21 -10.84 14.69 6.02
C ALA A 21 -10.35 13.39 6.68
N LEU A 22 -9.88 12.43 5.88
CA LEU A 22 -9.35 11.15 6.37
C LEU A 22 -8.15 11.36 7.31
N LEU A 23 -7.19 12.21 6.93
CA LEU A 23 -6.04 12.56 7.78
C LEU A 23 -6.47 13.27 9.08
N GLY A 24 -7.59 14.00 9.06
CA GLY A 24 -8.19 14.63 10.24
C GLY A 24 -8.75 13.59 11.23
N GLU A 25 -9.26 12.47 10.73
CA GLU A 25 -9.80 11.38 11.54
C GLU A 25 -8.72 10.46 12.13
N MET A 26 -7.51 10.47 11.58
CA MET A 26 -6.41 9.61 12.01
C MET A 26 -5.71 10.07 13.30
N THR A 27 -5.41 9.13 14.17
CA THR A 27 -4.45 9.29 15.26
C THR A 27 -3.03 9.42 14.73
N LEU A 28 -2.10 9.93 15.55
CA LEU A 28 -0.69 9.97 15.20
C LEU A 28 -0.12 8.58 14.88
N GLY A 29 -0.54 7.55 15.63
CA GLY A 29 -0.09 6.17 15.42
C GLY A 29 -0.49 5.63 14.05
N GLU A 30 -1.73 5.88 13.61
CA GLU A 30 -2.20 5.47 12.28
C GLU A 30 -1.46 6.23 11.17
N LYS A 31 -1.14 7.53 11.37
CA LYS A 31 -0.36 8.32 10.41
C LYS A 31 1.05 7.75 10.24
N ILE A 32 1.69 7.38 11.34
CA ILE A 32 2.99 6.68 11.32
C ILE A 32 2.84 5.33 10.61
N GLY A 33 1.75 4.61 10.87
CA GLY A 33 1.42 3.35 10.23
C GLY A 33 1.37 3.44 8.70
N GLN A 34 0.76 4.50 8.15
CA GLN A 34 0.72 4.73 6.70
C GLN A 34 2.09 4.88 6.05
N LEU A 35 3.11 5.31 6.81
CA LEU A 35 4.49 5.44 6.33
C LEU A 35 5.32 4.16 6.49
N ASN A 36 4.74 3.10 7.04
CA ASN A 36 5.42 1.85 7.32
C ASN A 36 5.20 0.84 6.18
N GLN A 37 6.28 0.49 5.48
CA GLN A 37 6.33 -0.58 4.50
C GLN A 37 6.97 -1.83 5.10
N LEU A 38 6.25 -2.94 5.10
CA LEU A 38 6.74 -4.21 5.61
C LEU A 38 7.21 -5.15 4.50
N PHE A 39 8.17 -6.01 4.81
CA PHE A 39 8.61 -7.08 3.92
C PHE A 39 7.76 -8.32 4.16
N GLY A 40 7.14 -8.84 3.10
CA GLY A 40 6.28 -10.01 3.16
C GLY A 40 7.04 -11.29 2.83
N GLN A 41 7.27 -12.13 3.84
CA GLN A 41 7.95 -13.42 3.70
C GLN A 41 7.43 -14.41 4.74
N GLY A 42 7.32 -15.68 4.34
CA GLY A 42 7.03 -16.80 5.24
C GLY A 42 5.59 -17.32 5.17
N GLU A 43 5.40 -18.57 5.61
CA GLU A 43 4.11 -19.27 5.56
C GLU A 43 3.08 -18.68 6.54
N HIS A 44 3.52 -18.17 7.70
CA HIS A 44 2.67 -17.58 8.74
C HIS A 44 2.64 -16.04 8.72
N LEU A 45 2.95 -15.43 7.56
CA LEU A 45 3.03 -13.98 7.42
C LEU A 45 1.77 -13.27 7.91
N VAL A 46 0.59 -13.74 7.50
CA VAL A 46 -0.70 -13.13 7.84
C VAL A 46 -0.92 -13.12 9.35
N ASP A 47 -0.69 -14.25 10.03
CA ASP A 47 -0.90 -14.38 11.47
C ASP A 47 0.04 -13.46 12.25
N HIS A 48 1.29 -13.34 11.82
CA HIS A 48 2.27 -12.44 12.43
C HIS A 48 1.91 -10.96 12.24
N LEU A 49 1.34 -10.59 11.09
CA LEU A 49 1.01 -9.21 10.79
C LEU A 49 -0.39 -8.78 11.25
N ARG A 50 -1.32 -9.73 11.47
CA ARG A 50 -2.72 -9.44 11.82
C ARG A 50 -2.88 -8.38 12.93
N PRO A 51 -2.18 -8.44 14.08
CA PRO A 51 -2.33 -7.42 15.12
C PRO A 51 -1.94 -6.02 14.65
N ARG A 52 -0.90 -5.91 13.82
CA ARG A 52 -0.42 -4.64 13.27
C ARG A 52 -1.35 -4.10 12.19
N LEU A 53 -1.93 -4.99 11.38
CA LEU A 53 -2.93 -4.65 10.36
C LEU A 53 -4.21 -4.10 11.00
N GLN A 54 -4.77 -4.81 11.99
CA GLN A 54 -5.94 -4.37 12.74
C GLN A 54 -5.70 -3.02 13.45
N ALA A 55 -4.49 -2.80 13.95
CA ALA A 55 -4.09 -1.55 14.60
C ALA A 55 -3.77 -0.39 13.63
N GLY A 56 -3.89 -0.58 12.30
CA GLY A 56 -3.60 0.46 11.30
C GLY A 56 -2.12 0.87 11.25
N GLN A 57 -1.20 -0.04 11.61
CA GLN A 57 0.24 0.24 11.73
C GLN A 57 1.05 -0.10 10.46
N VAL A 58 0.39 -0.39 9.34
CA VAL A 58 1.01 -0.82 8.09
C VAL A 58 0.31 -0.11 6.93
N GLY A 59 1.07 0.58 6.08
CA GLY A 59 0.57 1.22 4.88
C GLY A 59 0.80 0.40 3.63
N SER A 60 1.87 -0.39 3.60
CA SER A 60 2.22 -1.21 2.44
C SER A 60 3.01 -2.48 2.80
N VAL A 61 2.96 -3.46 1.91
CA VAL A 61 3.74 -4.69 2.00
C VAL A 61 4.44 -4.95 0.68
N ILE A 62 5.75 -5.22 0.71
CA ILE A 62 6.53 -5.57 -0.47
C ILE A 62 6.83 -7.07 -0.48
N ASN A 63 6.91 -7.66 -1.68
CA ASN A 63 7.37 -9.04 -1.93
C ASN A 63 6.42 -10.20 -1.55
N VAL A 64 5.12 -9.94 -1.40
CA VAL A 64 4.11 -11.00 -1.32
C VAL A 64 3.56 -11.32 -2.71
N VAL A 65 3.48 -12.60 -3.05
CA VAL A 65 2.90 -13.07 -4.34
C VAL A 65 1.83 -14.12 -4.21
N ASP A 66 1.68 -14.72 -3.02
CA ASP A 66 0.55 -15.60 -2.76
C ASP A 66 -0.73 -14.77 -2.68
N LEU A 67 -1.69 -15.08 -3.55
CA LEU A 67 -2.95 -14.33 -3.64
C LEU A 67 -3.82 -14.54 -2.40
N GLY A 68 -3.75 -15.71 -1.76
CA GLY A 68 -4.48 -15.99 -0.52
C GLY A 68 -4.01 -15.06 0.61
N GLN A 69 -2.70 -14.95 0.78
CA GLN A 69 -2.08 -14.04 1.74
C GLN A 69 -2.39 -12.56 1.44
N VAL A 70 -2.30 -12.14 0.17
CA VAL A 70 -2.63 -10.75 -0.24
C VAL A 70 -4.09 -10.43 0.08
N ASN A 71 -5.02 -11.29 -0.32
CA ASN A 71 -6.45 -11.08 -0.11
C ASN A 71 -6.81 -11.05 1.37
N GLU A 72 -6.26 -11.96 2.18
CA GLU A 72 -6.56 -11.98 3.60
C GLU A 72 -5.97 -10.77 4.33
N MET A 73 -4.73 -10.35 4.01
CA MET A 73 -4.18 -9.11 4.59
C MET A 73 -5.01 -7.87 4.20
N GLN A 74 -5.46 -7.81 2.94
CA GLN A 74 -6.30 -6.71 2.47
C GLN A 74 -7.66 -6.72 3.18
N ARG A 75 -8.28 -7.89 3.34
CA ARG A 75 -9.53 -8.07 4.09
C ARG A 75 -9.38 -7.57 5.52
N ILE A 76 -8.32 -7.95 6.22
CA ILE A 76 -8.05 -7.49 7.59
C ILE A 76 -7.89 -5.96 7.62
N ALA A 77 -7.12 -5.37 6.71
CA ALA A 77 -6.91 -3.93 6.68
C ALA A 77 -8.21 -3.15 6.42
N VAL A 78 -9.06 -3.63 5.51
CA VAL A 78 -10.30 -2.94 5.12
C VAL A 78 -11.45 -3.19 6.10
N GLU A 79 -11.60 -4.41 6.61
CA GLU A 79 -12.76 -4.83 7.39
C GLU A 79 -12.53 -4.84 8.91
N GLU A 80 -11.28 -5.02 9.35
CA GLU A 80 -10.95 -5.22 10.78
C GLU A 80 -10.14 -4.06 11.38
N SER A 81 -9.70 -3.08 10.59
CA SER A 81 -9.06 -1.85 11.09
C SER A 81 -10.06 -0.71 11.26
N ARG A 82 -9.77 0.24 12.16
CA ARG A 82 -10.70 1.32 12.54
C ARG A 82 -11.19 2.17 11.36
N LEU A 83 -10.29 2.51 10.44
CA LEU A 83 -10.58 3.40 9.31
C LEU A 83 -10.70 2.66 7.96
N GLY A 84 -10.46 1.34 7.95
CA GLY A 84 -10.56 0.53 6.72
C GLY A 84 -9.63 0.97 5.59
N ILE A 85 -8.49 1.58 5.90
CA ILE A 85 -7.55 2.07 4.88
C ILE A 85 -6.87 0.87 4.21
N PRO A 86 -6.96 0.72 2.87
CA PRO A 86 -6.40 -0.43 2.17
C PRO A 86 -4.86 -0.38 2.11
N LEU A 87 -4.24 -1.54 2.00
CA LEU A 87 -2.81 -1.69 1.81
C LEU A 87 -2.41 -1.52 0.34
N LEU A 88 -1.21 -0.98 0.12
CA LEU A 88 -0.49 -1.12 -1.15
C LEU A 88 0.38 -2.39 -1.12
N PHE A 89 0.38 -3.12 -2.24
CA PHE A 89 1.24 -4.30 -2.42
C PHE A 89 2.29 -4.02 -3.49
N GLY A 90 3.55 -3.98 -3.07
CA GLY A 90 4.71 -3.72 -3.91
C GLY A 90 5.41 -5.00 -4.36
N ARG A 91 5.97 -4.97 -5.57
CA ARG A 91 6.86 -6.02 -6.08
C ARG A 91 7.82 -5.41 -7.10
N ASP A 92 9.09 -5.82 -7.02
CA ASP A 92 10.08 -5.50 -8.05
C ASP A 92 9.78 -6.33 -9.32
N VAL A 93 8.96 -5.77 -10.21
CA VAL A 93 8.65 -6.34 -11.53
C VAL A 93 9.48 -5.60 -12.57
N ILE A 94 10.75 -5.99 -12.72
CA ILE A 94 11.74 -5.25 -13.50
C ILE A 94 11.71 -5.59 -14.99
N HIS A 95 11.61 -6.87 -15.35
CA HIS A 95 11.56 -7.33 -16.74
C HIS A 95 10.57 -8.48 -16.95
N GLY A 96 9.51 -8.50 -16.16
CA GLY A 96 8.47 -9.54 -16.20
C GLY A 96 8.16 -10.11 -14.82
N PHE A 97 6.97 -10.71 -14.69
CA PHE A 97 6.49 -11.31 -13.45
C PHE A 97 6.37 -12.83 -13.58
N LYS A 98 5.32 -13.32 -14.24
CA LYS A 98 5.18 -14.74 -14.60
C LYS A 98 5.89 -15.07 -15.91
N THR A 99 5.71 -14.20 -16.91
CA THR A 99 6.45 -14.27 -18.18
C THR A 99 7.61 -13.30 -18.11
N VAL A 100 8.82 -13.82 -18.33
CA VAL A 100 10.07 -13.08 -18.18
C VAL A 100 10.59 -12.66 -19.55
N MET A 101 10.83 -11.36 -19.72
CA MET A 101 11.40 -10.74 -20.92
C MET A 101 12.93 -10.61 -20.79
N PRO A 102 13.67 -10.29 -21.88
CA PRO A 102 15.09 -9.97 -21.78
C PRO A 102 15.37 -8.88 -20.74
N ILE A 103 16.58 -8.89 -20.18
CA ILE A 103 16.99 -7.88 -19.21
C ILE A 103 16.93 -6.46 -19.80
N PRO A 104 16.70 -5.41 -18.98
CA PRO A 104 16.51 -4.04 -19.49
C PRO A 104 17.65 -3.50 -20.36
N LEU A 105 18.88 -4.04 -20.23
CA LEU A 105 20.03 -3.65 -21.06
C LEU A 105 19.88 -4.00 -22.56
N GLY A 106 19.00 -4.94 -22.91
CA GLY A 106 18.83 -5.42 -24.28
C GLY A 106 17.85 -4.61 -25.14
N GLN A 107 17.42 -3.42 -24.71
CA GLN A 107 16.49 -2.52 -25.43
C GLN A 107 17.19 -1.28 -25.99
#